data_AF-A0A2A5HRG9-F1
#
_entry.id   AF-A0A2A5HRG9-F1
#
_cell.length_a   1.000
_cell.length_b   1.000
_cell.length_c   1.000
_cell.angle_alpha   90.00
_cell.angle_beta   90.00
_cell.angle_gamma   90.00
#
_symmetry.space_group_name_H-M   'P 1'
#
loop_
_entity.id
_entity.type
_entity.pdbx_description
1 polymer ?
#
loop_
_entity_poly.entity_id
_entity_poly.type
_entity_poly.pdbx_seq_one_letter_code
_entity_poly.pdbx_strand_id
1 'polypeptide(L)'
;MIKQADANLLAYPLKIVTKKEDILKDLKYYEPLLAHDGPAMGGAILAALYARVGQQEAAYRAFKKSYEPNEVPPFNVLAETAGGHNPYFATGAGGMLQAVMFGLGGLDITQDGVIQLDGKLPKKWKGMKMTGIGAQEKTFTR
;
A
#
# COMPACT_ATOMS: atom_id res chain seq x y z
N MET A 1 20.15 -5.91 -5.83
CA MET A 1 19.18 -4.81 -5.96
C MET A 1 17.98 -5.33 -6.73
N ILE A 2 16.76 -5.06 -6.28
CA ILE A 2 15.51 -5.53 -6.89
C ILE A 2 14.74 -4.30 -7.39
N LYS A 3 14.20 -4.35 -8.61
CA LYS A 3 13.53 -3.18 -9.22
C LYS A 3 12.32 -2.69 -8.42
N GLN A 4 11.46 -3.61 -7.98
CA GLN A 4 10.19 -3.31 -7.32
C GLN A 4 9.74 -4.50 -6.46
N ALA A 5 8.61 -4.38 -5.77
CA ALA A 5 8.04 -5.49 -4.99
C ALA A 5 7.84 -6.74 -5.87
N ASP A 6 8.33 -7.89 -5.39
CA ASP A 6 8.28 -9.18 -6.07
C ASP A 6 7.76 -10.27 -5.11
N ALA A 7 8.63 -10.84 -4.26
CA ALA A 7 8.23 -11.84 -3.26
C ALA A 7 7.10 -11.35 -2.34
N ASN A 8 7.06 -10.05 -2.04
CA ASN A 8 5.98 -9.42 -1.27
C ASN A 8 4.59 -9.58 -1.94
N LEU A 9 4.53 -9.73 -3.27
CA LEU A 9 3.28 -9.95 -4.01
C LEU A 9 2.63 -11.30 -3.69
N LEU A 10 3.41 -12.27 -3.20
CA LEU A 10 2.90 -13.55 -2.71
C LEU A 10 2.03 -13.37 -1.46
N ALA A 11 2.32 -12.36 -0.63
CA ALA A 11 1.51 -12.06 0.54
C ALA A 11 0.29 -11.20 0.19
N TYR A 12 0.49 -10.15 -0.60
CA TYR A 12 -0.60 -9.31 -1.14
C TYR A 12 -0.27 -8.90 -2.57
N PRO A 13 -1.14 -9.14 -3.55
CA PRO A 13 -2.54 -9.53 -3.37
C PRO A 13 -2.81 -11.04 -3.37
N LEU A 14 -1.80 -11.89 -3.61
CA LEU A 14 -2.03 -13.31 -3.91
C LEU A 14 -2.44 -14.17 -2.71
N LYS A 15 -2.17 -13.72 -1.46
CA LYS A 15 -2.50 -14.45 -0.22
C LYS A 15 -1.92 -15.88 -0.14
N ILE A 16 -0.78 -16.11 -0.78
CA ILE A 16 -0.01 -17.36 -0.69
C ILE A 16 0.80 -17.37 0.62
N VAL A 17 1.44 -16.25 0.96
CA VAL A 17 2.13 -16.07 2.25
C VAL A 17 1.22 -15.34 3.21
N THR A 18 0.71 -16.05 4.22
CA THR A 18 -0.36 -15.53 5.11
C THR A 18 0.06 -15.36 6.56
N LYS A 19 1.11 -16.07 7.00
CA LYS A 19 1.60 -15.95 8.38
C LYS A 19 2.24 -14.59 8.59
N LYS A 20 1.82 -13.90 9.64
CA LYS A 20 2.27 -12.55 9.98
C LYS A 20 3.80 -12.48 10.13
N GLU A 21 4.39 -13.51 10.71
CA GLU A 21 5.82 -13.61 10.98
C GLU A 21 6.61 -13.72 9.68
N ASP A 22 6.11 -14.50 8.72
CA ASP A 22 6.72 -14.69 7.40
C ASP A 22 6.61 -13.40 6.57
N ILE A 23 5.44 -12.77 6.56
CA ILE A 23 5.26 -11.46 5.88
C ILE A 23 6.22 -10.41 6.48
N LEU A 24 6.35 -10.35 7.80
CA LEU A 24 7.26 -9.41 8.45
C LEU A 24 8.73 -9.71 8.15
N LYS A 25 9.10 -11.00 8.05
CA LYS A 25 10.44 -11.42 7.65
C LYS A 25 10.75 -10.99 6.22
N ASP A 26 9.82 -11.20 5.30
CA ASP A 26 9.96 -10.77 3.90
C ASP A 26 10.05 -9.25 3.78
N LEU A 27 9.22 -8.50 4.51
CA LEU A 27 9.29 -7.03 4.54
C LEU A 27 10.67 -6.55 4.97
N LYS A 28 11.20 -7.07 6.08
CA LYS A 28 12.51 -6.70 6.61
C LYS A 28 13.66 -7.08 5.67
N TYR A 29 13.53 -8.19 4.94
CA TYR A 29 14.57 -8.68 4.04
C TYR A 29 14.56 -7.93 2.70
N TYR A 30 13.39 -7.73 2.09
CA TYR A 30 13.27 -7.20 0.73
C TYR A 30 13.18 -5.67 0.66
N GLU A 31 12.59 -4.97 1.64
CA GLU A 31 12.51 -3.49 1.66
C GLU A 31 13.87 -2.82 1.42
N PRO A 32 14.98 -3.19 2.12
CA PRO A 32 16.28 -2.54 1.90
C PRO A 32 16.94 -2.89 0.55
N LEU A 33 16.44 -3.92 -0.15
CA LEU A 33 16.99 -4.37 -1.43
C LEU A 33 16.32 -3.69 -2.63
N LEU A 34 15.20 -2.99 -2.42
CA LEU A 34 14.50 -2.26 -3.46
C LEU A 34 15.35 -1.11 -4.01
N ALA A 35 15.33 -0.98 -5.34
CA ALA A 35 15.97 0.11 -6.05
C ALA A 35 15.43 1.47 -5.54
N HIS A 36 16.33 2.40 -5.26
CA HIS A 36 15.96 3.70 -4.69
C HIS A 36 15.24 4.59 -5.72
N ASP A 37 15.46 4.34 -7.00
CA ASP A 37 14.85 4.92 -8.19
C ASP A 37 13.79 3.98 -8.82
N GLY A 38 13.39 2.93 -8.10
CA GLY A 38 12.33 2.02 -8.54
C GLY A 38 10.97 2.71 -8.67
N PRO A 39 10.02 2.08 -9.37
CA PRO A 39 8.70 2.68 -9.61
C PRO A 39 7.87 2.79 -8.32
N ALA A 40 7.03 3.82 -8.26
CA ALA A 40 6.18 4.19 -7.10
C ALA A 40 5.44 3.01 -6.44
N MET A 41 4.99 2.03 -7.24
CA MET A 41 4.16 0.92 -6.78
C MET A 41 4.83 0.00 -5.76
N GLY A 42 6.16 -0.13 -5.76
CA GLY A 42 6.87 -1.00 -4.83
C GLY A 42 6.61 -0.62 -3.38
N GLY A 43 6.67 0.68 -3.07
CA GLY A 43 6.40 1.20 -1.72
C GLY A 43 4.95 0.99 -1.29
N ALA A 44 4.00 1.01 -2.23
CA ALA A 44 2.58 0.85 -1.92
C ALA A 44 2.25 -0.56 -1.43
N ILE A 45 2.86 -1.59 -2.04
CA ILE A 45 2.71 -2.98 -1.59
C ILE A 45 3.29 -3.15 -0.18
N LEU A 46 4.48 -2.60 0.08
CA LEU A 46 5.08 -2.65 1.41
C LEU A 46 4.19 -1.95 2.46
N ALA A 47 3.61 -0.80 2.12
CA ALA A 47 2.69 -0.08 2.99
C ALA A 47 1.46 -0.93 3.36
N ALA A 48 0.85 -1.58 2.36
CA ALA A 48 -0.30 -2.45 2.58
C ALA A 48 0.04 -3.63 3.50
N LEU A 49 1.18 -4.28 3.25
CA LEU A 49 1.61 -5.42 4.06
C LEU A 49 1.98 -5.01 5.49
N TYR A 50 2.72 -3.92 5.68
CA TYR A 50 3.02 -3.40 7.02
C TYR A 50 1.75 -3.12 7.82
N ALA A 51 0.71 -2.56 7.19
CA ALA A 51 -0.57 -2.32 7.83
C ALA A 51 -1.23 -3.64 8.25
N ARG A 52 -1.27 -4.62 7.34
CA ARG A 52 -1.86 -5.95 7.57
C ARG A 52 -1.15 -6.74 8.67
N VAL A 53 0.15 -6.55 8.87
CA VAL A 53 0.89 -7.16 10.00
C VAL A 53 0.91 -6.31 11.27
N GLY A 54 0.12 -5.24 11.35
CA GLY A 54 0.01 -4.40 12.55
C GLY A 54 1.26 -3.56 12.85
N GLN A 55 2.00 -3.16 11.82
CA GLN A 55 3.15 -2.26 11.89
C GLN A 55 2.77 -0.87 11.35
N GLN A 56 1.83 -0.20 12.03
CA GLN A 56 1.19 1.03 11.56
C GLN A 56 2.14 2.16 11.20
N GLU A 57 3.16 2.43 12.03
CA GLU A 57 4.10 3.51 11.75
C GLU A 57 4.99 3.20 10.54
N ALA A 58 5.36 1.93 10.37
CA ALA A 58 6.08 1.48 9.16
C ALA A 58 5.19 1.55 7.92
N ALA A 59 3.90 1.19 8.06
CA ALA A 59 2.91 1.30 7.00
C ALA A 59 2.75 2.75 6.54
N TYR A 60 2.63 3.68 7.48
CA TYR A 60 2.51 5.11 7.18
C TYR A 60 3.76 5.67 6.52
N ARG A 61 4.96 5.29 7.00
CA ARG A 61 6.23 5.65 6.35
C ARG A 61 6.29 5.14 4.92
N ALA A 62 6.00 3.85 4.70
CA ALA A 62 6.04 3.23 3.38
C ALA A 62 4.99 3.84 2.43
N PHE A 63 3.80 4.16 2.95
CA PHE A 63 2.74 4.84 2.20
C PHE A 63 3.21 6.19 1.67
N LYS A 64 3.78 7.05 2.54
CA LYS A 64 4.29 8.34 2.10
C LYS A 64 5.42 8.21 1.09
N LYS A 65 6.34 7.26 1.32
CA LYS A 65 7.43 6.95 0.38
C LYS A 65 6.91 6.45 -0.98
N SER A 66 5.71 5.87 -1.05
CA SER A 66 5.19 5.32 -2.30
C SER A 66 4.62 6.35 -3.27
N TYR A 67 4.45 7.61 -2.87
CA TYR A 67 3.89 8.62 -3.76
C TYR A 67 4.54 10.01 -3.62
N GLU A 68 4.90 10.46 -2.40
CA GLU A 68 5.42 11.83 -2.19
C GLU A 68 6.64 12.14 -3.08
N PRO A 69 7.64 11.25 -3.27
CA PRO A 69 8.79 11.54 -4.13
C PRO A 69 8.46 11.60 -5.63
N ASN A 70 7.29 11.07 -6.02
CA ASN A 70 6.83 10.96 -7.39
C ASN A 70 5.89 12.11 -7.79
N GLU A 71 5.52 12.98 -6.84
CA GLU A 71 4.65 14.12 -7.11
C GLU A 71 5.36 15.15 -8.01
N VAL A 72 4.67 15.56 -9.06
CA VAL A 72 5.13 16.59 -10.01
C VAL A 72 4.26 17.84 -9.84
N PRO A 73 4.84 18.99 -9.48
CA PRO A 73 4.11 20.24 -9.36
C PRO A 73 3.58 20.73 -10.74
N PRO A 74 2.56 21.61 -10.76
CA PRO A 74 1.87 22.20 -9.61
C PRO A 74 0.67 21.38 -9.11
N PHE A 75 0.32 20.28 -9.80
CA PHE A 75 -0.91 19.52 -9.55
C PHE A 75 -0.67 18.24 -8.72
N ASN A 76 0.58 17.95 -8.34
CA ASN A 76 0.99 16.72 -7.67
C ASN A 76 0.52 15.46 -8.41
N VAL A 77 0.56 15.51 -9.73
CA VAL A 77 0.40 14.31 -10.57
C VAL A 77 1.61 13.40 -10.38
N LEU A 78 1.43 12.09 -10.53
CA LEU A 78 2.50 11.14 -10.23
C LEU A 78 3.32 10.79 -11.46
N ALA A 79 4.64 10.88 -11.36
CA ALA A 79 5.61 10.30 -12.28
C ALA A 79 5.91 8.83 -11.91
N GLU A 80 6.53 8.08 -12.83
CA GLU A 80 6.87 6.67 -12.59
C GLU A 80 7.89 6.50 -11.46
N THR A 81 8.95 7.30 -11.49
CA THR A 81 10.07 7.26 -10.55
C THR A 81 10.19 8.56 -9.76
N ALA A 82 10.90 8.49 -8.63
CA ALA A 82 11.14 9.66 -7.79
C ALA A 82 11.88 10.76 -8.58
N GLY A 83 11.38 11.99 -8.54
CA GLY A 83 11.93 13.11 -9.30
C GLY A 83 11.70 13.07 -10.82
N GLY A 84 10.90 12.12 -11.31
CA GLY A 84 10.51 12.06 -12.72
C GLY A 84 9.61 13.24 -13.15
N HIS A 85 9.59 13.53 -14.45
CA HIS A 85 8.81 14.62 -15.05
C HIS A 85 7.85 14.12 -16.14
N ASN A 86 7.52 12.83 -16.11
CA ASN A 86 6.71 12.12 -17.10
C ASN A 86 5.36 11.64 -16.52
N PRO A 87 4.50 12.53 -16.00
CA PRO A 87 3.15 12.15 -15.60
C PRO A 87 2.26 11.86 -16.83
N TYR A 88 1.15 11.14 -16.72
CA TYR A 88 0.53 10.59 -15.50
C TYR A 88 0.79 9.09 -15.36
N PHE A 89 1.48 8.69 -14.29
CA PHE A 89 1.74 7.28 -14.00
C PHE A 89 0.58 6.66 -13.21
N ALA A 90 -0.43 6.19 -13.95
CA ALA A 90 -1.65 5.61 -13.39
C ALA A 90 -1.40 4.42 -12.44
N THR A 91 -0.40 3.59 -12.72
CA THR A 91 -0.03 2.45 -11.87
C THR A 91 0.43 2.89 -10.48
N GLY A 92 1.17 4.00 -10.39
CA GLY A 92 1.59 4.58 -9.10
C GLY A 92 0.40 5.11 -8.31
N ALA A 93 -0.52 5.81 -8.98
CA ALA A 93 -1.75 6.31 -8.36
C ALA A 93 -2.65 5.16 -7.86
N GLY A 94 -2.81 4.11 -8.66
CA GLY A 94 -3.53 2.90 -8.28
C GLY A 94 -2.88 2.19 -7.10
N GLY A 95 -1.54 2.09 -7.07
CA GLY A 95 -0.80 1.55 -5.93
C GLY A 95 -1.05 2.35 -4.65
N MET A 96 -0.94 3.68 -4.71
CA MET A 96 -1.23 4.57 -3.59
C MET A 96 -2.65 4.34 -3.04
N LEU A 97 -3.66 4.28 -3.92
CA LEU A 97 -5.04 3.99 -3.53
C LEU A 97 -5.18 2.60 -2.89
N GLN A 98 -4.49 1.58 -3.42
CA GLN A 98 -4.48 0.25 -2.81
C GLN A 98 -3.87 0.25 -1.41
N ALA A 99 -2.78 0.99 -1.18
CA ALA A 99 -2.18 1.12 0.14
C ALA A 99 -3.14 1.79 1.15
N VAL A 100 -3.92 2.78 0.71
CA VAL A 100 -4.97 3.40 1.52
C VAL A 100 -6.09 2.39 1.82
N MET A 101 -6.68 1.76 0.80
CA MET A 101 -7.88 0.94 0.95
C MET A 101 -7.58 -0.44 1.58
N PHE A 102 -6.69 -1.21 0.97
CA PHE A 102 -6.40 -2.60 1.34
C PHE A 102 -5.27 -2.73 2.37
N GLY A 103 -4.58 -1.63 2.65
CA GLY A 103 -3.59 -1.50 3.70
C GLY A 103 -4.15 -0.81 4.94
N LEU A 104 -4.05 0.52 4.97
CA LEU A 104 -4.39 1.35 6.13
C LEU A 104 -5.88 1.27 6.53
N GLY A 105 -6.77 1.20 5.54
CA GLY A 105 -8.21 0.97 5.73
C GLY A 105 -8.53 -0.48 6.10
N GLY A 106 -7.67 -1.41 5.69
CA GLY A 106 -7.77 -2.83 5.99
C GLY A 106 -8.89 -3.53 5.24
N LEU A 107 -9.34 -3.01 4.10
CA LEU A 107 -10.25 -3.77 3.24
C LEU A 107 -9.55 -5.03 2.74
N ASP A 108 -10.34 -6.09 2.56
CA ASP A 108 -9.90 -7.31 1.93
C ASP A 108 -11.05 -7.96 1.14
N ILE A 109 -10.71 -8.60 0.03
CA ILE A 109 -11.67 -9.29 -0.83
C ILE A 109 -11.56 -10.79 -0.57
N THR A 110 -12.64 -11.41 -0.11
CA THR A 110 -12.74 -12.85 0.15
C THR A 110 -13.81 -13.48 -0.73
N GLN A 111 -13.97 -14.81 -0.62
CA GLN A 111 -15.06 -15.52 -1.29
C GLN A 111 -16.45 -15.05 -0.82
N ASP A 112 -16.55 -14.52 0.40
CA ASP A 112 -17.79 -14.00 0.99
C ASP A 112 -18.02 -12.50 0.67
N GLY A 113 -17.14 -11.89 -0.12
CA GLY A 113 -17.19 -10.49 -0.53
C GLY A 113 -16.15 -9.61 0.16
N VAL A 114 -16.45 -8.31 0.30
CA VAL A 114 -15.52 -7.35 0.91
C VAL A 114 -15.70 -7.33 2.41
N ILE A 115 -14.61 -7.57 3.14
CA ILE A 115 -14.52 -7.47 4.60
C ILE A 115 -13.53 -6.38 5.00
N GLN A 116 -13.53 -6.04 6.29
CA GLN A 116 -12.54 -5.17 6.89
C GLN A 116 -11.77 -5.94 7.97
N LEU A 117 -10.45 -6.06 7.80
CA LEU A 117 -9.55 -6.72 8.73
C LEU A 117 -9.34 -5.86 9.98
N ASP A 118 -8.99 -6.47 11.09
CA ASP A 118 -8.58 -5.73 12.29
C ASP A 118 -7.28 -4.94 12.04
N GLY A 119 -7.14 -3.81 12.74
CA GLY A 119 -5.99 -2.93 12.55
C GLY A 119 -6.19 -1.57 13.21
N LYS A 120 -5.15 -0.73 13.15
CA LYS A 120 -5.17 0.63 13.66
C LYS A 120 -4.80 1.60 12.54
N LEU A 121 -5.32 2.81 12.62
CA LEU A 121 -4.85 3.90 11.78
C LEU A 121 -3.48 4.39 12.23
N PRO A 122 -2.70 5.02 11.33
CA PRO A 122 -1.55 5.82 11.74
C PRO A 122 -1.95 6.86 12.77
N LYS A 123 -1.10 7.15 13.77
CA LYS A 123 -1.40 8.13 14.83
C LYS A 123 -1.77 9.52 14.32
N LYS A 124 -1.35 9.86 13.10
CA LYS A 124 -1.66 11.15 12.46
C LYS A 124 -3.10 11.25 11.93
N TRP A 125 -3.81 10.12 11.80
CA TRP A 125 -5.17 10.08 11.27
C TRP A 125 -6.16 9.85 12.41
N LYS A 126 -7.23 10.67 12.44
CA LYS A 126 -8.28 10.59 13.45
C LYS A 126 -9.39 9.60 13.09
N GLY A 127 -9.50 9.27 11.82
CA GLY A 127 -10.49 8.36 11.30
C GLY A 127 -10.35 8.21 9.79
N MET A 128 -10.99 7.19 9.25
CA MET A 128 -11.12 6.91 7.83
C MET A 128 -12.55 6.44 7.56
N LYS A 129 -13.17 6.95 6.50
CA LYS A 129 -14.46 6.48 6.00
C LYS A 129 -14.33 6.13 4.52
N MET A 130 -14.66 4.90 4.18
CA MET A 130 -14.70 4.39 2.80
C MET A 130 -16.15 4.03 2.48
N THR A 131 -16.71 4.60 1.42
CA THR A 131 -18.14 4.47 1.06
C THR A 131 -18.28 3.89 -0.34
N GLY A 132 -19.45 3.32 -0.66
CA GLY A 132 -19.70 2.78 -2.00
C GLY A 132 -18.90 1.51 -2.30
N ILE A 133 -18.57 0.74 -1.27
CA ILE A 133 -17.72 -0.45 -1.42
C ILE A 133 -18.57 -1.69 -1.74
N GLY A 134 -18.29 -2.32 -2.89
CA GLY A 134 -18.95 -3.53 -3.34
C GLY A 134 -20.39 -3.31 -3.85
N ALA A 135 -21.04 -4.40 -4.27
CA ALA A 135 -22.37 -4.34 -4.89
C ALA A 135 -23.47 -3.79 -3.97
N GLN A 136 -23.26 -3.82 -2.66
CA GLN A 136 -24.19 -3.30 -1.65
C GLN A 136 -23.82 -1.88 -1.16
N GLU A 137 -22.87 -1.22 -1.83
CA GLU A 137 -22.42 0.15 -1.54
C GLU A 137 -22.06 0.39 -0.06
N LYS A 138 -21.45 -0.62 0.58
CA LYS A 138 -21.20 -0.62 2.02
C LYS A 138 -20.28 0.53 2.42
N THR A 139 -20.47 1.00 3.65
CA THR A 139 -19.58 1.95 4.31
C THR A 139 -18.72 1.23 5.35
N PHE A 140 -17.41 1.45 5.28
CA PHE A 140 -16.43 0.97 6.25
C PHE A 140 -15.78 2.15 6.94
N THR A 141 -15.58 2.04 8.25
CA THR A 141 -14.97 3.10 9.07
C THR A 141 -13.82 2.53 9.88
N ARG A 142 -12.79 3.34 10.12
CA ARG A 142 -11.72 3.06 11.07
C ARG A 142 -11.35 4.32 11.83
#